data_AF-A0A3D0DTS7-F1
#
_entry.id   AF-A0A3D0DTS7-F1
#
_cell.length_a   1.000
_cell.length_b   1.000
_cell.length_c   1.000
_cell.angle_alpha   90.00
_cell.angle_beta   90.00
_cell.angle_gamma   90.00
#
_symmetry.space_group_name_H-M   'P 1'
#
loop_
_entity.id
_entity.type
_entity.pdbx_description
1 polymer ?
#
loop_
_entity_poly.entity_id
_entity_poly.type
_entity_poly.pdbx_seq_one_letter_code
_entity_poly.pdbx_strand_id
1 'polypeptide(L)'
;MMMLYANGAGMTPNFDLATRYACSIQSPVNEMKSRVQPLRRRASGEDRAQVDVCDDVVSAETRGQCGAIRERQRDKSRSGELAALTRDWSAKEQLGLEMASKAAHYFAQHRVDYETDTGSPAARSLQIDSQAAELDSFVADVLDFEAGRVPRHSEAEFASLEHKMDAVYRRFMATRPASHSYLGSIRKTGVEKTQRAWLAYRDAMELFGSIRYPQVPGSGWRALLTARRIKQLTELDNAAAGR
;
A
#
# COMPACT_ATOMS: atom_id res chain seq x y z
N MET A 1 8.38 18.96 19.11
CA MET A 1 8.87 19.27 20.48
C MET A 1 8.23 18.40 21.57
N MET A 2 6.92 18.16 21.58
CA MET A 2 6.26 17.27 22.57
C MET A 2 6.97 15.91 22.78
N MET A 3 7.14 15.11 21.72
CA MET A 3 7.77 13.78 21.80
C MET A 3 9.23 13.83 22.28
N LEU A 4 9.97 14.90 21.95
CA LEU A 4 11.36 15.07 22.39
C LEU A 4 11.46 15.13 23.92
N TYR A 5 10.60 15.94 24.54
CA TYR A 5 10.56 16.08 25.99
C TYR A 5 9.88 14.90 26.68
N ALA A 6 8.89 14.27 26.04
CA ALA A 6 8.18 13.14 26.62
C ALA A 6 9.00 11.83 26.62
N ASN A 7 9.81 11.60 25.59
CA ASN A 7 10.57 10.35 25.45
C ASN A 7 12.00 10.46 25.98
N GLY A 8 12.52 11.68 26.16
CA GLY A 8 13.82 11.88 26.78
C GLY A 8 14.98 11.29 25.96
N ALA A 9 14.97 11.46 24.64
CA ALA A 9 16.08 10.99 23.80
C ALA A 9 17.39 11.71 24.23
N GLY A 10 18.20 11.03 25.06
CA GLY A 10 19.43 11.54 25.67
C GLY A 10 19.27 12.31 26.99
N MET A 11 18.07 12.41 27.57
CA MET A 11 17.79 13.16 28.81
C MET A 11 16.61 12.54 29.60
N THR A 12 16.42 12.90 30.88
CA THR A 12 15.22 12.48 31.63
C THR A 12 13.96 13.09 31.01
N PRO A 13 12.86 12.30 30.84
CA PRO A 13 11.57 12.83 30.39
C PRO A 13 11.09 14.04 31.21
N ASN A 14 10.57 15.07 30.53
CA ASN A 14 9.95 16.24 31.12
C ASN A 14 8.49 16.38 30.63
N PHE A 15 7.57 15.78 31.38
CA PHE A 15 6.16 15.71 30.99
C PHE A 15 5.41 17.03 31.12
N ASP A 16 5.84 17.95 31.99
CA ASP A 16 5.25 19.29 32.09
C ASP A 16 5.52 20.09 30.82
N LEU A 17 6.77 20.06 30.35
CA LEU A 17 7.16 20.74 29.12
C LEU A 17 6.55 20.04 27.89
N ALA A 18 6.50 18.71 27.88
CA ALA A 18 5.79 17.97 26.84
C ALA A 18 4.31 18.35 26.77
N THR A 19 3.63 18.47 27.92
CA THR A 19 2.22 18.90 28.00
C THR A 19 2.04 20.33 27.52
N ARG A 20 2.94 21.25 27.91
CA ARG A 20 2.93 22.63 27.42
C ARG A 20 2.99 22.68 25.88
N TYR A 21 3.89 21.90 25.27
CA TYR A 21 4.00 21.82 23.82
C TYR A 21 2.81 21.10 23.16
N ALA A 22 2.22 20.10 23.81
CA ALA A 22 1.02 19.42 23.32
C ALA A 22 -0.17 20.39 23.23
N CYS A 23 -0.30 21.28 24.22
CA CYS A 23 -1.32 22.32 24.27
C CYS A 23 -1.04 23.51 23.34
N SER A 24 0.21 23.73 22.91
CA SER A 24 0.55 24.82 21.99
C SER A 24 0.27 24.51 20.51
N ILE A 25 -0.05 23.25 20.19
CA ILE A 25 -0.44 22.83 18.84
C ILE A 25 -1.91 23.25 18.63
N GLN A 26 -2.15 24.16 17.68
CA GLN A 26 -3.52 24.53 17.29
C GLN A 26 -4.26 23.31 16.77
N SER A 27 -5.34 22.91 17.45
CA SER A 27 -6.22 21.83 17.03
C SER A 27 -7.59 21.94 17.71
N PRO A 28 -8.60 21.20 17.22
CA PRO A 28 -9.83 20.95 17.96
C PRO A 28 -9.59 20.43 19.40
N VAL A 29 -10.54 20.71 20.30
CA VAL A 29 -10.44 20.35 21.74
C VAL A 29 -10.32 18.84 21.97
N ASN A 30 -11.03 18.04 21.17
CA ASN A 30 -10.94 16.58 21.25
C ASN A 30 -9.53 16.07 20.87
N GLU A 31 -8.90 16.63 19.82
CA GLU A 31 -7.53 16.31 19.45
C GLU A 31 -6.52 16.70 20.54
N MET A 32 -6.68 17.88 21.13
CA MET A 32 -5.85 18.31 22.25
C MET A 32 -5.99 17.35 23.43
N LYS A 33 -7.23 16.98 23.79
CA LYS A 33 -7.50 16.03 24.87
C LYS A 33 -6.86 14.66 24.61
N SER A 34 -6.97 14.17 23.38
CA SER A 34 -6.35 12.90 22.96
C SER A 34 -4.82 12.93 23.06
N ARG A 35 -4.16 14.08 22.86
CA ARG A 35 -2.70 14.21 23.06
C ARG A 35 -2.29 14.34 24.54
N VAL A 36 -3.09 15.03 25.35
CA VAL A 36 -2.74 15.33 26.75
C VAL A 36 -2.99 14.14 27.69
N GLN A 37 -4.05 13.37 27.48
CA GLN A 37 -4.38 12.25 28.36
C GLN A 37 -3.29 11.16 28.43
N PRO A 38 -2.68 10.72 27.31
CA PRO A 38 -1.56 9.78 27.31
C PRO A 38 -0.31 10.33 28.01
N LEU A 39 -0.04 11.63 27.90
CA LEU A 39 1.07 12.29 28.61
C LEU A 39 0.87 12.25 30.13
N ARG A 40 -0.37 12.45 30.60
CA ARG A 40 -0.69 12.37 32.04
C ARG A 40 -0.52 10.96 32.60
N ARG A 41 -0.97 9.92 31.89
CA ARG A 41 -0.78 8.51 32.29
C ARG A 41 0.69 8.12 32.37
N ARG A 42 1.53 8.65 31.48
CA ARG A 42 2.98 8.42 31.52
C ARG A 42 3.67 9.19 32.64
N ALA A 43 3.22 10.42 32.91
CA ALA A 43 3.69 11.19 34.05
C ALA A 43 3.36 10.54 35.41
N SER A 44 2.21 9.85 35.53
CA SER A 44 1.84 9.08 36.72
C SER A 44 2.51 7.70 36.81
N GLY A 45 3.21 7.25 35.76
CA GLY A 45 3.84 5.94 35.69
C GLY A 45 2.90 4.79 35.37
N GLU A 46 1.62 5.06 35.07
CA GLU A 46 0.62 4.06 34.64
C GLU A 46 0.95 3.47 33.26
N ASP A 47 1.66 4.23 32.43
CA ASP A 47 2.08 3.84 31.08
C ASP A 47 3.57 4.15 30.90
N ARG A 48 4.32 3.20 30.32
CA ARG A 48 5.76 3.32 30.06
C ARG A 48 6.11 3.27 28.58
N ALA A 49 5.11 3.17 27.69
CA ALA A 49 5.35 3.22 26.25
C ALA A 49 5.91 4.59 25.85
N GLN A 50 6.68 4.64 24.76
CA GLN A 50 7.06 5.93 24.18
C GLN A 50 5.81 6.70 23.74
N VAL A 51 5.87 8.03 23.81
CA VAL A 51 4.86 8.91 23.25
C VAL A 51 5.12 9.06 21.75
N ASP A 52 4.15 8.64 20.95
CA ASP A 52 4.08 9.02 19.54
C ASP A 52 2.83 9.87 19.30
N VAL A 53 2.98 10.95 18.52
CA VAL A 53 1.84 11.77 18.07
C VAL A 53 0.85 10.96 17.22
N CYS A 54 1.31 9.84 16.66
CA CYS A 54 0.54 8.95 15.82
C CYS A 54 -0.27 7.88 16.57
N ASP A 55 -0.17 7.80 17.89
CA ASP A 55 -0.92 6.84 18.70
C ASP A 55 -2.37 7.32 18.98
N ASP A 56 -2.60 8.63 19.03
CA ASP A 56 -3.86 9.23 19.50
C ASP A 56 -4.53 10.12 18.42
N VAL A 57 -4.57 9.61 17.18
CA VAL A 57 -4.98 10.40 16.02
C VAL A 57 -6.51 10.47 15.85
N VAL A 58 -7.07 11.69 15.93
CA VAL A 58 -8.52 11.90 15.79
C VAL A 58 -8.93 12.50 14.43
N SER A 59 -8.15 13.43 13.85
CA SER A 59 -8.46 14.00 12.51
C SER A 59 -7.98 13.14 11.36
N ALA A 60 -8.71 13.21 10.24
CA ALA A 60 -8.32 12.55 8.99
C ALA A 60 -7.01 13.12 8.41
N GLU A 61 -6.76 14.41 8.59
CA GLU A 61 -5.51 15.06 8.22
C GLU A 61 -4.31 14.45 8.96
N THR A 62 -4.38 14.43 10.29
CA THR A 62 -3.32 13.84 11.12
C THR A 62 -3.17 12.34 10.84
N ARG A 63 -4.26 11.62 10.53
CA ARG A 63 -4.19 10.19 10.11
C ARG A 63 -3.37 10.04 8.84
N GLY A 64 -3.61 10.88 7.84
CA GLY A 64 -2.84 10.87 6.60
C GLY A 64 -1.37 11.25 6.77
N GLN A 65 -1.04 12.15 7.70
CA GLN A 65 0.35 12.49 8.03
C GLN A 65 1.08 11.33 8.71
N CYS A 66 0.45 10.72 9.71
CA CYS A 66 0.97 9.57 10.42
C CYS A 66 1.09 8.33 9.53
N GLY A 67 0.11 8.10 8.65
CA GLY A 67 0.21 7.10 7.60
C GLY A 67 1.45 7.30 6.73
N ALA A 68 1.74 8.54 6.31
CA ALA A 68 2.92 8.83 5.49
C ALA A 68 4.24 8.64 6.23
N ILE A 69 4.28 8.89 7.55
CA ILE A 69 5.46 8.60 8.38
C ILE A 69 5.71 7.09 8.43
N ARG A 70 4.68 6.30 8.76
CA ARG A 70 4.78 4.83 8.78
C ARG A 70 5.15 4.27 7.42
N GLU A 71 4.59 4.84 6.34
CA GLU A 71 4.87 4.37 5.00
C GLU A 71 6.33 4.59 4.58
N ARG A 72 6.93 5.74 4.94
CA ARG A 72 8.37 5.97 4.72
C ARG A 72 9.25 4.97 5.48
N GLN A 73 8.81 4.48 6.64
CA GLN A 73 9.54 3.45 7.39
C GLN A 73 9.39 2.09 6.73
N ARG A 74 8.15 1.72 6.32
CA ARG A 74 7.89 0.47 5.59
C ARG A 74 8.64 0.42 4.27
N ASP A 75 8.68 1.53 3.54
CA ASP A 75 9.41 1.63 2.28
C ASP A 75 10.92 1.37 2.43
N LYS A 76 11.51 1.90 3.50
CA LYS A 76 12.90 1.58 3.87
C LYS A 76 13.09 0.11 4.23
N SER A 77 12.13 -0.49 4.96
CA SER A 77 12.17 -1.93 5.30
C SER A 77 12.13 -2.78 4.04
N ARG A 78 11.12 -2.56 3.18
CA ARG A 78 10.95 -3.24 1.88
C ARG A 78 12.21 -3.15 1.03
N SER A 79 12.75 -1.94 0.87
CA SER A 79 13.97 -1.72 0.10
C SER A 79 15.18 -2.44 0.70
N GLY A 80 15.32 -2.42 2.03
CA GLY A 80 16.38 -3.12 2.75
C GLY A 80 16.28 -4.64 2.65
N GLU A 81 15.07 -5.19 2.75
CA GLU A 81 14.79 -6.63 2.60
C GLU A 81 15.14 -7.12 1.19
N LEU A 82 14.67 -6.42 0.15
CA LEU A 82 15.02 -6.75 -1.23
C LEU A 82 16.51 -6.61 -1.49
N ALA A 83 17.17 -5.56 -0.99
CA ALA A 83 18.61 -5.37 -1.17
C ALA A 83 19.44 -6.44 -0.43
N ALA A 84 19.00 -6.89 0.73
CA ALA A 84 19.64 -7.99 1.44
C ALA A 84 19.48 -9.32 0.68
N LEU A 85 18.27 -9.56 0.15
CA LEU A 85 17.94 -10.76 -0.61
C LEU A 85 18.73 -10.88 -1.91
N THR A 86 18.91 -9.77 -2.64
CA THR A 86 19.54 -9.78 -3.96
C THR A 86 21.05 -9.67 -3.96
N ARG A 87 21.68 -9.61 -2.78
CA ARG A 87 23.14 -9.39 -2.65
C ARG A 87 23.98 -10.38 -3.45
N ASP A 88 23.55 -11.65 -3.44
CA ASP A 88 24.28 -12.74 -4.09
C ASP A 88 23.68 -13.13 -5.45
N TRP A 89 22.72 -12.36 -5.96
CA TRP A 89 22.11 -12.58 -7.26
C TRP A 89 23.02 -12.10 -8.40
N SER A 90 22.87 -12.69 -9.57
CA SER A 90 23.52 -12.21 -10.78
C SER A 90 22.97 -10.85 -11.22
N ALA A 91 23.75 -10.10 -11.99
CA ALA A 91 23.31 -8.81 -12.55
C ALA A 91 22.01 -8.92 -13.37
N LYS A 92 21.80 -10.06 -14.06
CA LYS A 92 20.58 -10.31 -14.83
C LYS A 92 19.36 -10.50 -13.94
N GLU A 93 19.50 -11.25 -12.85
CA GLU A 93 18.43 -11.44 -11.86
C GLU A 93 18.08 -10.13 -11.14
N GLN A 94 19.10 -9.36 -10.74
CA GLN A 94 18.92 -8.03 -10.12
C GLN A 94 18.17 -7.08 -11.06
N LEU A 95 18.59 -7.00 -12.33
CA LEU A 95 17.90 -6.18 -13.33
C LEU A 95 16.45 -6.65 -13.56
N GLY A 96 16.22 -7.97 -13.61
CA GLY A 96 14.88 -8.52 -13.73
C GLY A 96 13.96 -8.09 -12.59
N LEU A 97 14.45 -8.15 -11.35
CA LEU A 97 13.70 -7.67 -10.18
C LEU A 97 13.50 -6.16 -10.19
N GLU A 98 14.51 -5.38 -10.57
CA GLU A 98 14.39 -3.92 -10.67
C GLU A 98 13.29 -3.53 -11.66
N MET A 99 13.24 -4.18 -12.82
CA MET A 99 12.19 -3.96 -13.83
C MET A 99 10.80 -4.31 -13.28
N ALA A 100 10.66 -5.46 -12.61
CA ALA A 100 9.42 -5.88 -11.99
C ALA A 100 8.98 -4.92 -10.87
N SER A 101 9.89 -4.51 -10.00
CA SER A 101 9.66 -3.54 -8.94
C SER A 101 9.21 -2.19 -9.49
N LYS A 102 9.88 -1.68 -10.53
CA LYS A 102 9.49 -0.42 -11.19
C LYS A 102 8.09 -0.51 -11.79
N ALA A 103 7.74 -1.64 -12.41
CA ALA A 103 6.41 -1.86 -12.96
C ALA A 103 5.35 -1.97 -11.85
N ALA A 104 5.67 -2.61 -10.72
CA ALA A 104 4.81 -2.67 -9.54
C ALA A 104 4.52 -1.27 -8.98
N HIS A 105 5.55 -0.44 -8.81
CA HIS A 105 5.41 0.96 -8.39
C HIS A 105 4.56 1.78 -9.35
N TYR A 106 4.77 1.60 -10.66
CA TYR A 106 3.98 2.30 -11.67
C TYR A 106 2.50 1.91 -11.61
N PHE A 107 2.20 0.62 -11.47
CA PHE A 107 0.84 0.13 -11.26
C PHE A 107 0.22 0.64 -9.95
N ALA A 108 0.95 0.57 -8.83
CA ALA A 108 0.50 1.07 -7.54
C ALA A 108 0.18 2.58 -7.59
N GLN A 109 1.00 3.36 -8.28
CA GLN A 109 0.73 4.79 -8.49
C GLN A 109 -0.55 5.00 -9.32
N HIS A 110 -0.80 4.18 -10.35
CA HIS A 110 -2.04 4.28 -11.13
C HIS A 110 -3.27 3.93 -10.29
N ARG A 111 -3.16 2.94 -9.40
CA ARG A 111 -4.21 2.62 -8.41
C ARG A 111 -4.53 3.83 -7.52
N VAL A 112 -3.49 4.53 -7.04
CA VAL A 112 -3.64 5.76 -6.25
C VAL A 112 -4.31 6.88 -7.05
N ASP A 113 -3.84 7.13 -8.27
CA ASP A 113 -4.28 8.28 -9.07
C ASP A 113 -5.68 8.09 -9.66
N TYR A 114 -6.06 6.85 -9.93
CA TYR A 114 -7.22 6.56 -10.78
C TYR A 114 -8.22 5.57 -10.21
N GLU A 115 -7.87 4.79 -9.19
CA GLU A 115 -8.75 3.79 -8.56
C GLU A 115 -8.94 4.03 -7.06
N THR A 116 -8.57 5.22 -6.57
CA THR A 116 -8.75 5.65 -5.19
C THR A 116 -9.51 6.98 -5.16
N ASP A 117 -10.52 7.08 -4.29
CA ASP A 117 -11.31 8.32 -4.19
C ASP A 117 -10.53 9.45 -3.51
N THR A 118 -10.19 10.46 -4.30
CA THR A 118 -9.46 11.65 -3.88
C THR A 118 -10.35 12.77 -3.34
N GLY A 119 -11.68 12.64 -3.45
CA GLY A 119 -12.63 13.64 -2.96
C GLY A 119 -13.02 13.47 -1.49
N SER A 120 -12.68 12.33 -0.87
CA SER A 120 -13.08 12.04 0.52
C SER A 120 -12.16 12.72 1.55
N PRO A 121 -12.66 13.03 2.76
CA PRO A 121 -11.80 13.47 3.87
C PRO A 121 -10.70 12.46 4.24
N ALA A 122 -10.88 11.18 3.88
CA ALA A 122 -9.93 10.11 4.09
C ALA A 122 -8.96 9.89 2.91
N ALA A 123 -9.07 10.69 1.84
CA ALA A 123 -8.35 10.50 0.58
C ALA A 123 -6.86 10.21 0.78
N ARG A 124 -6.16 11.03 1.56
CA ARG A 124 -4.73 10.85 1.82
C ARG A 124 -4.40 9.50 2.46
N SER A 125 -5.21 9.05 3.41
CA SER A 125 -4.99 7.75 4.06
C SER A 125 -5.25 6.61 3.07
N LEU A 126 -6.36 6.68 2.33
CA LEU A 126 -6.70 5.67 1.30
C LEU A 126 -5.62 5.56 0.21
N GLN A 127 -5.05 6.68 -0.23
CA GLN A 127 -3.97 6.70 -1.21
C GLN A 127 -2.71 6.01 -0.67
N ILE A 128 -2.32 6.31 0.57
CA ILE A 128 -1.16 5.68 1.23
C ILE A 128 -1.40 4.18 1.39
N ASP A 129 -2.57 3.78 1.89
CA ASP A 129 -2.90 2.37 2.14
C ASP A 129 -3.00 1.58 0.83
N SER A 130 -3.58 2.18 -0.22
CA SER A 130 -3.67 1.58 -1.56
C SER A 130 -2.29 1.34 -2.17
N GLN A 131 -1.39 2.32 -2.09
CA GLN A 131 0.00 2.15 -2.56
C GLN A 131 0.76 1.11 -1.75
N ALA A 132 0.68 1.21 -0.42
CA ALA A 132 1.36 0.31 0.50
C ALA A 132 0.94 -1.15 0.27
N ALA A 133 -0.36 -1.41 0.12
CA ALA A 133 -0.88 -2.76 -0.09
C ALA A 133 -0.31 -3.44 -1.35
N GLU A 134 -0.15 -2.71 -2.46
CA GLU A 134 0.44 -3.27 -3.68
C GLU A 134 1.95 -3.54 -3.51
N LEU A 135 2.69 -2.63 -2.88
CA LEU A 135 4.13 -2.75 -2.69
C LEU A 135 4.50 -3.81 -1.63
N ASP A 136 3.72 -3.89 -0.55
CA ASP A 136 3.85 -4.93 0.47
C ASP A 136 3.55 -6.31 -0.14
N SER A 137 2.52 -6.41 -0.98
CA SER A 137 2.21 -7.66 -1.70
C SER A 137 3.34 -8.06 -2.66
N PHE A 138 3.93 -7.11 -3.37
CA PHE A 138 5.07 -7.39 -4.25
C PHE A 138 6.29 -7.94 -3.49
N VAL A 139 6.65 -7.32 -2.36
CA VAL A 139 7.78 -7.81 -1.54
C VAL A 139 7.46 -9.17 -0.94
N ALA A 140 6.26 -9.36 -0.40
CA ALA A 140 5.82 -10.63 0.15
C ALA A 140 5.87 -11.76 -0.90
N ASP A 141 5.40 -11.49 -2.12
CA ASP A 141 5.47 -12.42 -3.25
C ASP A 141 6.93 -12.83 -3.52
N VAL A 142 7.85 -11.87 -3.64
CA VAL A 142 9.28 -12.14 -3.90
C VAL A 142 9.90 -12.99 -2.78
N LEU A 143 9.60 -12.69 -1.51
CA LEU A 143 10.07 -13.47 -0.36
C LEU A 143 9.50 -14.89 -0.36
N ASP A 144 8.23 -15.05 -0.73
CA ASP A 144 7.58 -16.36 -0.86
C ASP A 144 8.23 -17.19 -1.97
N PHE A 145 8.55 -16.59 -3.11
CA PHE A 145 9.18 -17.29 -4.23
C PHE A 145 10.58 -17.78 -3.88
N GLU A 146 11.37 -16.97 -3.17
CA GLU A 146 12.68 -17.38 -2.65
C GLU A 146 12.59 -18.49 -1.59
N ALA A 147 11.51 -18.52 -0.82
CA ALA A 147 11.19 -19.62 0.08
C ALA A 147 10.61 -20.86 -0.64
N GLY A 148 10.61 -20.89 -1.98
CA GLY A 148 10.13 -22.00 -2.80
C GLY A 148 8.61 -22.06 -2.97
N ARG A 149 7.87 -21.07 -2.46
CA ARG A 149 6.41 -20.92 -2.64
C ARG A 149 6.09 -20.21 -3.95
N VAL A 150 6.58 -20.77 -5.05
CA VAL A 150 6.34 -20.28 -6.41
C VAL A 150 4.94 -20.67 -6.93
N PRO A 151 4.33 -19.88 -7.84
CA PRO A 151 3.00 -20.19 -8.36
C PRO A 151 3.02 -21.46 -9.22
N ARG A 152 1.97 -22.29 -9.08
CA ARG A 152 1.85 -23.60 -9.77
C ARG A 152 0.57 -23.71 -10.58
N HIS A 153 0.30 -22.72 -11.42
CA HIS A 153 -0.86 -22.76 -12.32
C HIS A 153 -0.47 -23.30 -13.69
N SER A 154 -1.39 -24.05 -14.28
CA SER A 154 -1.35 -24.49 -15.67
C SER A 154 -1.80 -23.39 -16.64
N GLU A 155 -1.47 -23.55 -17.93
CA GLU A 155 -2.00 -22.65 -18.98
C GLU A 155 -3.53 -22.65 -19.04
N ALA A 156 -4.18 -23.78 -18.75
CA ALA A 156 -5.64 -23.89 -18.74
C ALA A 156 -6.26 -23.07 -17.58
N GLU A 157 -5.66 -23.12 -16.40
CA GLU A 157 -6.08 -22.28 -15.26
C GLU A 157 -5.84 -20.80 -15.54
N PHE A 158 -4.70 -20.45 -16.12
CA PHE A 158 -4.43 -19.08 -16.55
C PHE A 158 -5.49 -18.59 -17.55
N ALA A 159 -5.79 -19.36 -18.61
CA ALA A 159 -6.79 -18.99 -19.60
C ALA A 159 -8.19 -18.80 -18.99
N SER A 160 -8.56 -19.65 -18.02
CA SER A 160 -9.82 -19.50 -17.27
C SER A 160 -9.87 -18.19 -16.47
N LEU A 161 -8.77 -17.85 -15.77
CA LEU A 161 -8.65 -16.62 -15.01
C LEU A 161 -8.65 -15.39 -15.92
N GLU A 162 -7.93 -15.43 -17.05
CA GLU A 162 -7.90 -14.34 -18.02
C GLU A 162 -9.29 -14.07 -18.59
N HIS A 163 -10.00 -15.11 -19.02
CA HIS A 163 -11.39 -14.97 -19.48
C HIS A 163 -12.30 -14.37 -18.40
N LYS A 164 -12.13 -14.77 -17.13
CA LYS A 164 -12.88 -14.21 -16.00
C LYS A 164 -12.55 -12.75 -15.77
N MET A 165 -11.27 -12.37 -15.80
CA MET A 165 -10.84 -10.98 -15.67
C MET A 165 -11.42 -10.11 -16.78
N ASP A 166 -11.35 -10.57 -18.03
CA ASP A 166 -11.91 -9.86 -19.17
C ASP A 166 -13.42 -9.69 -19.07
N ALA A 167 -14.13 -10.69 -18.55
CA ALA A 167 -15.57 -10.59 -18.31
C ALA A 167 -15.89 -9.54 -17.22
N VAL A 168 -15.17 -9.54 -16.10
CA VAL A 168 -15.35 -8.55 -15.03
C VAL A 168 -15.02 -7.15 -15.53
N TYR A 169 -13.89 -7.00 -16.23
CA TYR A 169 -13.47 -5.72 -16.79
C TYR A 169 -14.46 -5.20 -17.84
N ARG A 170 -14.90 -6.02 -18.80
CA ARG A 170 -15.90 -5.62 -19.79
C ARG A 170 -17.22 -5.22 -19.15
N ARG A 171 -17.70 -5.98 -18.16
CA ARG A 171 -18.90 -5.61 -17.40
C ARG A 171 -18.73 -4.26 -16.72
N PHE A 172 -17.63 -4.07 -16.01
CA PHE A 172 -17.29 -2.81 -15.36
C PHE A 172 -17.26 -1.65 -16.37
N MET A 173 -16.67 -1.85 -17.54
CA MET A 173 -16.62 -0.82 -18.58
C MET A 173 -17.99 -0.54 -19.21
N ALA A 174 -18.89 -1.52 -19.31
CA ALA A 174 -20.20 -1.36 -19.94
C ALA A 174 -21.23 -0.64 -19.02
N THR A 175 -21.15 -0.84 -17.71
CA THR A 175 -22.17 -0.36 -16.76
C THR A 175 -21.92 1.04 -16.21
N ARG A 176 -20.76 1.65 -16.51
CA ARG A 176 -20.34 2.92 -15.90
C ARG A 176 -20.34 4.08 -16.90
N PRO A 177 -20.76 5.29 -16.48
CA PRO A 177 -20.79 6.45 -17.35
C PRO A 177 -19.39 6.81 -17.85
N ALA A 178 -19.27 7.20 -19.12
CA ALA A 178 -17.99 7.55 -19.73
C ALA A 178 -17.51 8.97 -19.34
N SER A 179 -18.43 9.91 -19.14
CA SER A 179 -18.15 11.34 -18.96
C SER A 179 -18.05 11.81 -17.51
N HIS A 180 -18.46 10.98 -16.54
CA HIS A 180 -18.54 11.37 -15.12
C HIS A 180 -17.91 10.33 -14.21
N SER A 181 -17.58 10.76 -12.98
CA SER A 181 -17.20 9.83 -11.93
C SER A 181 -18.38 8.93 -11.57
N TYR A 182 -18.09 7.66 -11.28
CA TYR A 182 -19.10 6.69 -10.85
C TYR A 182 -18.95 6.30 -9.37
N LEU A 183 -17.84 6.67 -8.73
CA LEU A 183 -17.56 6.44 -7.31
C LEU A 183 -16.55 7.50 -6.84
N GLY A 184 -17.00 8.51 -6.10
CA GLY A 184 -16.12 9.59 -5.62
C GLY A 184 -15.49 10.37 -6.77
N SER A 185 -14.15 10.33 -6.91
CA SER A 185 -13.41 10.87 -8.06
C SER A 185 -13.04 9.86 -9.16
N ILE A 186 -13.39 8.58 -8.98
CA ILE A 186 -12.97 7.46 -9.84
C ILE A 186 -13.75 7.45 -11.16
N ARG A 187 -13.01 7.33 -12.27
CA ARG A 187 -13.55 7.39 -13.65
C ARG A 187 -13.22 6.14 -14.44
N LYS A 188 -14.08 5.80 -15.39
CA LYS A 188 -13.90 4.68 -16.32
C LYS A 188 -12.53 4.72 -17.04
N THR A 189 -12.14 5.89 -17.55
CA THR A 189 -10.86 6.10 -18.24
C THR A 189 -9.65 5.94 -17.32
N GLY A 190 -9.83 6.19 -16.02
CA GLY A 190 -8.80 5.94 -15.00
C GLY A 190 -8.56 4.45 -14.76
N VAL A 191 -9.63 3.67 -14.64
CA VAL A 191 -9.54 2.21 -14.53
C VAL A 191 -8.88 1.59 -15.76
N GLU A 192 -9.18 2.11 -16.96
CA GLU A 192 -8.54 1.67 -18.20
C GLU A 192 -7.02 1.92 -18.21
N LYS A 193 -6.58 3.11 -17.76
CA LYS A 193 -5.15 3.42 -17.60
C LYS A 193 -4.47 2.49 -16.59
N THR A 194 -5.14 2.23 -15.47
CA THR A 194 -4.63 1.36 -14.42
C THR A 194 -4.55 -0.09 -14.87
N GLN A 195 -5.53 -0.56 -15.66
CA GLN A 195 -5.50 -1.90 -16.25
C GLN A 195 -4.30 -2.08 -17.21
N ARG A 196 -3.94 -1.05 -18.00
CA ARG A 196 -2.73 -1.09 -18.83
C ARG A 196 -1.44 -1.14 -18.01
N ALA A 197 -1.35 -0.33 -16.94
CA ALA A 197 -0.22 -0.37 -16.03
C ALA A 197 -0.09 -1.74 -15.35
N TRP A 198 -1.22 -2.35 -14.99
CA TRP A 198 -1.27 -3.69 -14.43
C TRP A 198 -0.78 -4.77 -15.40
N LEU A 199 -1.16 -4.71 -16.68
CA LEU A 199 -0.67 -5.65 -17.71
C LEU A 199 0.86 -5.57 -17.82
N ALA A 200 1.42 -4.37 -17.87
CA ALA A 200 2.87 -4.17 -17.90
C ALA A 200 3.56 -4.74 -16.64
N TYR A 201 2.95 -4.59 -15.47
CA TYR A 201 3.44 -5.21 -14.23
C TYR A 201 3.38 -6.74 -14.28
N ARG A 202 2.28 -7.33 -14.75
CA ARG A 202 2.14 -8.78 -14.93
C ARG A 202 3.23 -9.35 -15.83
N ASP A 203 3.46 -8.69 -16.97
CA ASP A 203 4.43 -9.15 -17.95
C ASP A 203 5.87 -8.98 -17.43
N ALA A 204 6.15 -7.91 -16.66
CA ALA A 204 7.44 -7.72 -16.00
C ALA A 204 7.72 -8.79 -14.91
N MET A 205 6.69 -9.19 -14.15
CA MET A 205 6.80 -10.26 -13.18
C MET A 205 7.02 -11.63 -13.82
N GLU A 206 6.35 -11.92 -14.93
CA GLU A 206 6.61 -13.14 -15.71
C GLU A 206 8.05 -13.17 -16.24
N LEU A 207 8.55 -12.05 -16.76
CA LEU A 207 9.93 -11.95 -17.22
C LEU A 207 10.92 -12.18 -16.07
N PHE A 208 10.76 -11.50 -14.93
CA PHE A 208 11.56 -11.74 -13.73
C PHE A 208 11.50 -13.22 -13.31
N GLY A 209 10.29 -13.78 -13.28
CA GLY A 209 10.04 -15.18 -12.98
C GLY A 209 10.83 -16.14 -13.88
N SER A 210 10.84 -15.88 -15.19
CA SER A 210 11.58 -16.70 -16.17
C SER A 210 13.10 -16.63 -16.00
N ILE A 211 13.62 -15.53 -15.46
CA ILE A 211 15.06 -15.33 -15.22
C ILE A 211 15.49 -16.04 -13.94
N ARG A 212 14.74 -15.83 -12.84
CA ARG A 212 15.11 -16.28 -11.49
C ARG A 212 14.64 -17.70 -11.20
N TYR A 213 13.52 -18.12 -11.77
CA TYR A 213 12.87 -19.40 -11.52
C TYR A 213 12.48 -20.10 -12.85
N PRO A 214 13.45 -20.48 -13.68
CA PRO A 214 13.19 -21.01 -15.03
C PRO A 214 12.35 -22.30 -15.07
N GLN A 215 12.25 -23.02 -13.94
CA GLN A 215 11.39 -24.20 -13.78
C GLN A 215 9.90 -23.87 -13.63
N VAL A 216 9.54 -22.61 -13.37
CA VAL A 216 8.16 -22.17 -13.16
C VAL A 216 7.60 -21.70 -14.49
N PRO A 217 6.48 -22.27 -14.97
CA PRO A 217 5.89 -21.85 -16.23
C PRO A 217 5.38 -20.40 -16.15
N GLY A 218 5.46 -19.68 -17.28
CA GLY A 218 4.96 -18.32 -17.42
C GLY A 218 3.51 -18.13 -16.95
N SER A 219 2.66 -19.13 -17.21
CA SER A 219 1.26 -19.16 -16.76
C SER A 219 1.11 -19.10 -15.24
N GLY A 220 2.06 -19.62 -14.46
CA GLY A 220 2.07 -19.50 -13.01
C GLY A 220 2.02 -18.04 -12.55
N TRP A 221 2.93 -17.23 -13.07
CA TRP A 221 3.04 -15.80 -12.76
C TRP A 221 1.81 -15.03 -13.22
N ARG A 222 1.41 -15.25 -14.49
CA ARG A 222 0.26 -14.59 -15.09
C ARG A 222 -1.03 -14.91 -14.34
N ALA A 223 -1.26 -16.18 -13.96
CA ALA A 223 -2.43 -16.61 -13.22
C ALA A 223 -2.52 -15.99 -11.81
N LEU A 224 -1.42 -16.03 -11.05
CA LEU A 224 -1.36 -15.47 -9.70
C LEU A 224 -1.81 -13.99 -9.69
N LEU A 225 -1.20 -13.19 -10.57
CA LEU A 225 -1.49 -11.76 -10.66
C LEU A 225 -2.89 -11.50 -11.22
N THR A 226 -3.36 -12.32 -12.17
CA THR A 226 -4.71 -12.20 -12.73
C THR A 226 -5.77 -12.46 -11.68
N ALA A 227 -5.60 -13.48 -10.84
CA ALA A 227 -6.49 -13.76 -9.71
C ALA A 227 -6.59 -12.56 -8.74
N ARG A 228 -5.46 -11.94 -8.42
CA ARG A 228 -5.42 -10.72 -7.58
C ARG A 228 -6.14 -9.55 -8.24
N ARG A 229 -5.93 -9.33 -9.55
CA ARG A 229 -6.59 -8.24 -10.28
C ARG A 229 -8.10 -8.42 -10.38
N ILE A 230 -8.57 -9.66 -10.56
CA ILE A 230 -10.01 -9.97 -10.52
C ILE A 230 -10.62 -9.51 -9.19
N LYS A 231 -9.95 -9.78 -8.06
CA LYS A 231 -10.41 -9.36 -6.74
C LYS A 231 -10.52 -7.82 -6.66
N GLN A 232 -9.47 -7.11 -7.05
CA GLN A 232 -9.44 -5.65 -7.07
C GLN A 232 -10.53 -5.02 -7.95
N LEU A 233 -10.75 -5.56 -9.16
CA LEU A 233 -11.81 -5.08 -10.05
C LEU A 233 -13.21 -5.38 -9.50
N THR A 234 -13.37 -6.52 -8.83
CA THR A 234 -14.64 -6.90 -8.20
C THR A 234 -14.96 -6.01 -6.99
N GLU A 235 -13.95 -5.66 -6.18
CA GLU A 235 -14.08 -4.72 -5.06
C GLU A 235 -14.50 -3.34 -5.56
N LEU A 236 -13.90 -2.84 -6.65
CA LEU A 236 -14.32 -1.58 -7.28
C LEU A 236 -15.76 -1.64 -7.80
N ASP A 237 -16.15 -2.74 -8.45
CA ASP A 237 -17.51 -2.93 -8.97
C ASP A 237 -18.55 -2.99 -7.84
N ASN A 238 -18.22 -3.64 -6.72
CA ASN A 238 -19.06 -3.73 -5.53
C ASN A 238 -19.19 -2.39 -4.81
N ALA A 239 -18.08 -1.68 -4.57
CA ALA A 239 -18.10 -0.35 -3.97
C ALA A 239 -18.96 0.62 -4.80
N ALA A 240 -18.85 0.55 -6.13
CA ALA A 240 -19.65 1.34 -7.04
C ALA A 240 -21.12 0.87 -7.16
N ALA A 241 -21.46 -0.30 -6.64
CA ALA A 241 -22.83 -0.79 -6.52
C ALA A 241 -23.41 -0.60 -5.10
N GLY A 242 -22.63 -0.06 -4.16
CA GLY A 242 -23.01 0.07 -2.74
C GLY A 242 -23.13 -1.27 -2.02
N ARG A 243 -22.37 -2.29 -2.45
CA ARG A 243 -22.34 -3.64 -1.87
C ARG A 243 -21.07 -3.92 -1.09
#